data_AF-A0A553PVE7-F1
#
_entry.id   AF-A0A553PVE7-F1
#
_cell.length_a   1.000
_cell.length_b   1.000
_cell.length_c   1.000
_cell.angle_alpha   90.00
_cell.angle_beta   90.00
_cell.angle_gamma   90.00
#
_symmetry.space_group_name_H-M   'P 1'
#
loop_
_entity.id
_entity.type
_entity.pdbx_description
1 polymer ?
#
loop_
_entity_poly.entity_id
_entity_poly.type
_entity_poly.pdbx_seq_one_letter_code
_entity_poly.pdbx_strand_id
1 'polypeptide(L)'
;MSVVSFLCVSVQGQNLVTNNVSVVEGETAIISCRVKNNDDSVIQLLNPNRQTIYFRDVRPLKDSRFQLVNFSDNELLVSLSNVSLSDEGRYVCQLYTDPPQEAYADITVLVPPGNPILESREEIVSEGNETEITCTAMGSKPASTIKWMKGDQPLQGIIPHDPCGYYAPARPGWRELVATADMSLSLPFPGEATVEELYDRMFTVTSRLKLTVSKEDDGVAVICIIDHPAVKDFQAQKYLEVQCESSQDEGKVSLGK
;
A
#
# COMPACT_ATOMS: atom_id res chain seq x y z
N MET A 1 -11.49 -12.26 -68.04
CA MET A 1 -11.70 -12.17 -66.58
C MET A 1 -10.33 -11.98 -65.94
N SER A 2 -9.97 -10.74 -65.60
CA SER A 2 -8.72 -10.46 -64.88
C SER A 2 -8.95 -10.71 -63.40
N VAL A 3 -8.17 -11.61 -62.82
CA VAL A 3 -8.15 -11.87 -61.38
C VAL A 3 -7.28 -10.79 -60.74
N VAL A 4 -7.90 -9.82 -60.09
CA VAL A 4 -7.16 -8.83 -59.29
C VAL A 4 -6.73 -9.52 -58.00
N SER A 5 -5.45 -9.91 -57.94
CA SER A 5 -4.84 -10.38 -56.69
C SER A 5 -4.73 -9.20 -55.72
N PHE A 6 -5.58 -9.20 -54.70
CA PHE A 6 -5.37 -8.37 -53.52
C PHE A 6 -4.21 -8.97 -52.72
N LEU A 7 -3.01 -8.42 -52.92
CA LEU A 7 -1.91 -8.60 -51.97
C LEU A 7 -2.38 -7.99 -50.65
N CYS A 8 -2.56 -8.83 -49.62
CA CYS A 8 -2.76 -8.37 -48.26
C CYS A 8 -1.43 -7.76 -47.80
N VAL A 9 -1.23 -6.47 -48.05
CA VAL A 9 -0.16 -5.69 -47.44
C VAL A 9 -0.53 -5.59 -45.96
N SER A 10 0.26 -6.21 -45.10
CA SER A 10 0.21 -5.97 -43.67
C SER A 10 0.61 -4.51 -43.43
N VAL A 11 -0.37 -3.60 -43.44
CA VAL A 11 -0.19 -2.24 -42.94
C VAL A 11 0.24 -2.40 -41.48
N GLN A 12 1.48 -2.05 -41.17
CA GLN A 12 1.95 -2.02 -39.79
C GLN A 12 1.15 -0.93 -39.08
N GLY A 13 0.09 -1.33 -38.38
CA GLY A 13 -0.74 -0.40 -37.63
C GLY A 13 0.08 0.33 -36.58
N GLN A 14 -0.13 1.63 -36.47
CA GLN A 14 0.43 2.44 -35.39
C GLN A 14 -0.05 1.90 -34.04
N ASN A 15 0.78 2.02 -33.00
CA ASN A 15 0.43 1.54 -31.67
C ASN A 15 0.71 2.61 -30.62
N LEU A 16 -0.35 3.24 -30.11
CA LEU A 16 -0.31 4.19 -29.00
C LEU A 16 -0.28 3.44 -27.66
N VAL A 17 0.67 3.80 -26.79
CA VAL A 17 0.82 3.24 -25.44
C VAL A 17 1.11 4.33 -24.41
N THR A 18 0.69 4.08 -23.18
CA THR A 18 0.99 4.88 -22.00
C THR A 18 0.97 3.98 -20.75
N ASN A 19 1.45 4.48 -19.62
CA ASN A 19 1.55 3.73 -18.36
C ASN A 19 0.90 4.49 -17.21
N ASN A 20 0.40 3.74 -16.22
CA ASN A 20 -0.06 4.32 -14.95
C ASN A 20 1.10 4.94 -14.17
N VAL A 21 0.78 5.96 -13.37
CA VAL A 21 1.76 6.72 -12.60
C VAL A 21 1.28 6.78 -11.15
N SER A 22 2.15 6.41 -10.21
CA SER A 22 1.93 6.67 -8.78
C SER A 22 2.93 7.72 -8.33
N VAL A 23 2.45 8.76 -7.64
CA VAL A 23 3.25 9.94 -7.27
C VAL A 23 2.86 10.37 -5.87
N VAL A 24 3.85 10.80 -5.07
CA VAL A 24 3.57 11.33 -3.74
C VAL A 24 3.05 12.77 -3.86
N GLU A 25 2.09 13.15 -3.03
CA GLU A 25 1.57 14.52 -2.97
C GLU A 25 2.70 15.55 -2.83
N GLY A 26 2.62 16.64 -3.60
CA GLY A 26 3.64 17.68 -3.69
C GLY A 26 4.79 17.37 -4.66
N GLU A 27 4.96 16.12 -5.08
CA GLU A 27 5.99 15.74 -6.05
C GLU A 27 5.57 16.04 -7.50
N THR A 28 6.38 15.58 -8.46
CA THR A 28 6.15 15.76 -9.90
C THR A 28 5.83 14.44 -10.58
N ALA A 29 4.67 14.35 -11.22
CA ALA A 29 4.30 13.21 -12.05
C ALA A 29 4.80 13.40 -13.50
N ILE A 30 5.17 12.30 -14.17
CA ILE A 30 5.57 12.29 -15.57
C ILE A 30 4.62 11.42 -16.38
N ILE A 31 3.91 12.03 -17.33
CA ILE A 31 2.96 11.37 -18.23
C ILE A 31 3.63 11.20 -19.59
N SER A 32 3.69 9.97 -20.11
CA SER A 32 4.37 9.64 -21.36
C SER A 32 3.41 8.92 -22.31
N CYS A 33 3.04 9.60 -23.40
CA CYS A 33 2.32 9.00 -24.52
C CYS A 33 3.33 8.61 -25.59
N ARG A 34 3.45 7.33 -25.93
CA ARG A 34 4.40 6.84 -26.95
C ARG A 34 3.67 6.13 -28.08
N VAL A 35 4.11 6.35 -29.32
CA VAL A 35 3.56 5.74 -30.51
C VAL A 35 4.65 4.94 -31.22
N LYS A 36 4.35 3.70 -31.59
CA LYS A 36 5.22 2.91 -32.49
C LYS A 36 4.79 3.10 -33.93
N ASN A 37 5.78 3.26 -34.82
CA ASN A 37 5.60 3.45 -36.26
C ASN A 37 4.71 4.65 -36.61
N ASN A 38 4.84 5.78 -35.88
CA ASN A 38 4.03 6.96 -36.18
C ASN A 38 4.29 7.46 -37.61
N ASP A 39 3.24 7.85 -38.31
CA ASP A 39 3.25 8.41 -39.67
C ASP A 39 2.95 9.92 -39.66
N ASP A 40 3.49 10.61 -38.66
CA ASP A 40 3.23 12.02 -38.33
C ASP A 40 1.80 12.30 -37.81
N SER A 41 1.08 11.26 -37.39
CA SER A 41 -0.20 11.39 -36.69
C SER A 41 -0.04 12.20 -35.40
N VAL A 42 -1.05 13.02 -35.09
CA VAL A 42 -0.99 13.97 -33.97
C VAL A 42 -1.30 13.28 -32.64
N ILE A 43 -0.43 13.48 -31.65
CA ILE A 43 -0.64 13.08 -30.26
C ILE A 43 -1.28 14.24 -29.47
N GLN A 44 -2.32 13.93 -28.71
CA GLN A 44 -2.99 14.82 -27.77
C GLN A 44 -3.03 14.19 -26.38
N LEU A 45 -2.80 15.00 -25.34
CA LEU A 45 -2.98 14.61 -23.95
C LEU A 45 -4.17 15.36 -23.35
N LEU A 46 -5.12 14.61 -22.78
CA LEU A 46 -6.31 15.13 -22.11
C LEU A 46 -6.25 14.86 -20.61
N ASN A 47 -6.75 15.81 -19.81
CA ASN A 47 -6.95 15.62 -18.37
C ASN A 47 -8.21 14.77 -18.08
N PRO A 48 -8.48 14.40 -16.81
CA PRO A 48 -9.67 13.64 -16.44
C PRO A 48 -11.01 14.29 -16.83
N ASN A 49 -11.04 15.63 -16.93
CA ASN A 49 -12.19 16.40 -17.39
C ASN A 49 -12.28 16.53 -18.93
N ARG A 50 -11.48 15.76 -19.68
CA ARG A 50 -11.34 15.80 -21.14
C ARG A 50 -10.95 17.16 -21.72
N GLN A 51 -10.27 18.00 -20.93
CA GLN A 51 -9.65 19.23 -21.41
C GLN A 51 -8.28 18.93 -22.00
N THR A 52 -7.94 19.58 -23.11
CA THR A 52 -6.65 19.43 -23.76
C THR A 52 -5.53 20.05 -22.95
N ILE A 53 -4.66 19.19 -22.40
CA ILE A 53 -3.41 19.61 -21.76
C ILE A 53 -2.43 20.00 -22.87
N TYR A 54 -2.09 19.06 -23.76
CA TYR A 54 -1.21 19.29 -24.90
C TYR A 54 -1.83 18.77 -26.19
N PHE A 55 -1.62 19.50 -27.28
CA PHE A 55 -1.87 19.07 -28.64
C PHE A 55 -0.59 19.31 -29.43
N ARG A 56 0.11 18.23 -29.80
CA ARG A 56 1.54 18.29 -30.17
C ARG A 56 2.36 18.94 -29.05
N ASP A 57 3.09 20.00 -29.35
CA ASP A 57 3.92 20.82 -28.46
C ASP A 57 3.19 22.05 -27.87
N VAL A 58 1.93 22.28 -28.26
CA VAL A 58 1.15 23.43 -27.79
C VAL A 58 0.34 23.06 -26.56
N ARG A 59 0.33 23.93 -25.53
CA ARG A 59 -0.47 23.80 -24.30
C ARG A 59 -1.67 24.77 -24.28
N PRO A 60 -2.89 24.34 -24.66
CA PRO A 60 -4.09 25.17 -24.53
C PRO A 60 -4.56 25.35 -23.08
N LEU A 61 -4.27 24.38 -22.20
CA LEU A 61 -4.64 24.43 -20.79
C LEU A 61 -3.92 25.58 -20.06
N LYS A 62 -4.65 26.30 -19.22
CA LYS A 62 -4.11 27.43 -18.45
C LYS A 62 -3.28 27.01 -17.23
N ASP A 63 -3.45 25.79 -16.74
CA ASP A 63 -2.70 25.29 -15.59
C ASP A 63 -1.21 25.21 -15.93
N SER A 64 -0.42 26.07 -15.29
CA SER A 64 1.02 26.22 -15.51
C SER A 64 1.84 25.10 -14.87
N ARG A 65 1.24 24.23 -14.06
CA ARG A 65 1.93 23.08 -13.46
C ARG A 65 2.25 21.98 -14.49
N PHE A 66 1.51 21.93 -15.60
CA PHE A 66 1.79 21.02 -16.71
C PHE A 66 2.88 21.61 -17.63
N GLN A 67 4.06 21.02 -17.69
CA GLN A 67 5.18 21.49 -18.51
C GLN A 67 5.60 20.43 -19.53
N LEU A 68 6.00 20.88 -20.71
CA LEU A 68 6.48 20.00 -21.77
C LEU A 68 7.90 19.57 -21.44
N VAL A 69 8.13 18.27 -21.30
CA VAL A 69 9.46 17.71 -21.03
C VAL A 69 10.13 17.34 -22.34
N ASN A 70 9.42 16.60 -23.19
CA ASN A 70 9.90 16.19 -24.51
C ASN A 70 8.74 16.09 -25.49
N PHE A 71 9.00 16.44 -26.75
CA PHE A 71 8.07 16.23 -27.85
C PHE A 71 8.83 15.76 -29.09
N SER A 72 8.33 14.68 -29.70
CA SER A 72 8.76 14.16 -30.98
C SER A 72 7.55 13.54 -31.68
N ASP A 73 7.70 13.10 -32.93
CA ASP A 73 6.62 12.41 -33.62
C ASP A 73 6.20 11.13 -32.87
N ASN A 74 7.11 10.43 -32.20
CA ASN A 74 6.79 9.18 -31.51
C ASN A 74 6.49 9.33 -30.01
N GLU A 75 6.64 10.53 -29.42
CA GLU A 75 6.52 10.70 -27.98
C GLU A 75 6.05 12.10 -27.59
N LEU A 76 5.06 12.16 -26.70
CA LEU A 76 4.67 13.34 -25.93
C LEU A 76 4.91 13.07 -24.44
N LEU A 77 5.88 13.77 -23.85
CA LEU A 77 6.27 13.64 -22.46
C LEU A 77 5.99 14.93 -21.70
N VAL A 78 5.13 14.85 -20.68
CA VAL A 78 4.61 16.00 -19.94
C VAL A 78 4.80 15.78 -18.46
N SER A 79 5.31 16.79 -17.75
CA SER A 79 5.41 16.79 -16.30
C SER A 79 4.26 17.56 -15.67
N LEU A 80 3.72 17.07 -14.57
CA LEU A 80 2.79 17.78 -13.69
C LEU A 80 3.47 18.00 -12.33
N SER A 81 3.87 19.24 -12.02
CA SER A 81 4.53 19.59 -10.76
C SER A 81 3.55 19.88 -9.63
N ASN A 82 3.96 19.68 -8.38
CA ASN A 82 3.16 19.97 -7.19
C ASN A 82 1.78 19.29 -7.30
N VAL A 83 1.82 17.96 -7.42
CA VAL A 83 0.62 17.12 -7.56
C VAL A 83 -0.21 17.18 -6.29
N SER A 84 -1.52 17.33 -6.43
CA SER A 84 -2.49 17.25 -5.33
C SER A 84 -3.52 16.14 -5.55
N LEU A 85 -4.29 15.81 -4.52
CA LEU A 85 -5.37 14.81 -4.61
C LEU A 85 -6.41 15.11 -5.71
N SER A 86 -6.60 16.37 -6.09
CA SER A 86 -7.51 16.79 -7.16
C SER A 86 -7.01 16.43 -8.57
N ASP A 87 -5.71 16.15 -8.72
CA ASP A 87 -5.12 15.76 -10.01
C ASP A 87 -5.26 14.26 -10.30
N GLU A 88 -5.65 13.47 -9.29
CA GLU A 88 -5.89 12.05 -9.42
C GLU A 88 -6.96 11.76 -10.47
N GLY A 89 -6.71 10.76 -11.32
CA GLY A 89 -7.69 10.29 -12.27
C GLY A 89 -7.09 9.76 -13.56
N ARG A 90 -7.98 9.51 -14.51
CA ARG A 90 -7.63 8.94 -15.81
C ARG A 90 -7.28 10.03 -16.82
N TYR A 91 -6.03 10.07 -17.21
CA TYR A 91 -5.52 10.90 -18.29
C TYR A 91 -5.60 10.12 -19.60
N VAL A 92 -5.87 10.80 -20.70
CA VAL A 92 -6.09 10.16 -22.00
C VAL A 92 -5.05 10.66 -22.99
N CYS A 93 -4.22 9.75 -23.47
CA CYS A 93 -3.44 9.95 -24.69
C CYS A 93 -4.36 9.61 -25.87
N GLN A 94 -4.52 10.53 -26.81
CA GLN A 94 -5.29 10.33 -28.03
C GLN A 94 -4.37 10.52 -29.24
N LEU A 95 -4.43 9.60 -30.20
CA LEU A 95 -3.71 9.66 -31.47
C LEU A 95 -4.72 9.82 -32.61
N TYR A 96 -4.49 10.83 -33.45
CA TYR A 96 -5.40 11.24 -34.53
C TYR A 96 -5.19 10.41 -35.80
N THR A 97 -5.44 9.10 -35.70
CA THR A 97 -5.53 8.17 -36.83
C THR A 97 -6.97 7.98 -37.30
N ASP A 98 -7.18 7.24 -38.39
CA ASP A 98 -8.51 6.78 -38.83
C ASP A 98 -8.57 5.24 -38.79
N PRO A 99 -9.25 4.61 -37.81
CA PRO A 99 -9.94 5.24 -36.67
C PRO A 99 -8.97 5.77 -35.60
N PRO A 100 -9.39 6.72 -34.74
CA PRO A 100 -8.54 7.28 -33.68
C PRO A 100 -8.21 6.24 -32.61
N GLN A 101 -7.00 6.32 -32.05
CA GLN A 101 -6.57 5.47 -30.95
C GLN A 101 -6.57 6.25 -29.63
N GLU A 102 -6.95 5.58 -28.54
CA GLU A 102 -6.83 6.09 -27.18
C GLU A 102 -6.00 5.13 -26.32
N ALA A 103 -5.18 5.69 -25.45
CA ALA A 103 -4.50 4.98 -24.38
C ALA A 103 -4.68 5.75 -23.06
N TYR A 104 -4.81 5.01 -21.95
CA TYR A 104 -5.20 5.57 -20.66
C TYR A 104 -4.07 5.46 -19.65
N ALA A 105 -3.77 6.56 -18.96
CA ALA A 105 -2.86 6.59 -17.82
C ALA A 105 -3.66 6.97 -16.58
N ASP A 106 -3.80 6.03 -15.64
CA ASP A 106 -4.37 6.32 -14.33
C ASP A 106 -3.25 6.90 -13.44
N ILE A 107 -3.40 8.17 -13.04
CA ILE A 107 -2.51 8.82 -12.07
C ILE A 107 -3.10 8.63 -10.68
N THR A 108 -2.35 7.94 -9.81
CA THR A 108 -2.69 7.70 -8.41
C THR A 108 -1.83 8.59 -7.52
N VAL A 109 -2.48 9.39 -6.67
CA VAL A 109 -1.77 10.25 -5.71
C VAL A 109 -1.66 9.54 -4.37
N LEU A 110 -0.43 9.46 -3.87
CA LEU A 110 -0.08 8.84 -2.60
C LEU A 110 0.13 9.92 -1.53
N VAL A 111 -0.47 9.74 -0.35
CA VAL A 111 -0.30 10.63 0.80
C VAL A 111 0.39 9.84 1.90
N PRO A 112 1.60 10.24 2.33
CA PRO A 112 2.32 9.52 3.39
C PRO A 112 1.57 9.65 4.73
N PRO A 113 1.56 8.62 5.58
CA PRO A 113 1.03 8.74 6.94
C PRO A 113 1.79 9.78 7.75
N GLY A 114 1.11 10.42 8.70
CA GLY A 114 1.76 11.15 9.77
C GLY A 114 2.62 10.23 10.66
N ASN A 115 3.51 10.82 11.47
CA ASN A 115 4.39 10.07 12.37
C ASN A 115 3.57 9.08 13.23
N PRO A 116 3.95 7.79 13.28
CA PRO A 116 3.21 6.81 14.04
C PRO A 116 3.24 7.15 15.53
N ILE A 117 2.07 7.14 16.14
CA ILE A 117 1.90 7.39 17.56
C ILE A 117 1.78 6.04 18.25
N LEU A 118 2.68 5.76 19.19
CA LEU A 118 2.73 4.51 19.93
C LEU A 118 2.43 4.76 21.42
N GLU A 119 1.29 4.26 21.89
CA GLU A 119 0.78 4.46 23.24
C GLU A 119 0.63 3.12 23.96
N SER A 120 0.90 3.07 25.26
CA SER A 120 0.67 1.87 26.07
C SER A 120 -0.26 2.24 27.22
N ARG A 121 -1.16 1.32 27.57
CA ARG A 121 -2.14 1.52 28.64
C ARG A 121 -1.48 1.65 30.01
N GLU A 122 -0.40 0.92 30.25
CA GLU A 122 0.38 0.97 31.47
C GLU A 122 1.84 1.32 31.15
N GLU A 123 2.48 2.20 31.94
CA GLU A 123 3.90 2.50 31.75
C GLU A 123 4.80 1.37 32.26
N ILE A 124 4.42 0.78 33.40
CA ILE A 124 5.10 -0.34 34.04
C ILE A 124 4.11 -1.49 34.17
N VAL A 125 4.50 -2.67 33.73
CA VAL A 125 3.62 -3.86 33.71
C VAL A 125 4.21 -4.93 34.62
N SER A 126 3.43 -5.48 35.54
CA SER A 126 3.92 -6.59 36.37
C SER A 126 4.12 -7.85 35.53
N GLU A 127 5.15 -8.63 35.86
CA GLU A 127 5.43 -9.90 35.20
C GLU A 127 4.19 -10.82 35.19
N GLY A 128 3.88 -11.42 34.04
CA GLY A 128 2.74 -12.30 33.86
C GLY A 128 1.41 -11.59 33.58
N ASN A 129 1.36 -10.25 33.71
CA ASN A 129 0.18 -9.48 33.34
C ASN A 129 0.14 -9.19 31.83
N GLU A 130 -1.06 -8.97 31.32
CA GLU A 130 -1.32 -8.50 29.96
C GLU A 130 -1.32 -6.97 29.94
N THR A 131 -0.66 -6.38 28.94
CA THR A 131 -0.75 -4.95 28.60
C THR A 131 -1.28 -4.77 27.19
N GLU A 132 -1.86 -3.61 26.92
CA GLU A 132 -2.33 -3.20 25.60
C GLU A 132 -1.49 -2.03 25.09
N ILE A 133 -0.98 -2.17 23.87
CA ILE A 133 -0.19 -1.17 23.15
C ILE A 133 -0.91 -0.82 21.86
N THR A 134 -1.14 0.47 21.65
CA THR A 134 -1.84 1.00 20.48
C THR A 134 -0.86 1.74 19.59
N CYS A 135 -0.85 1.44 18.29
CA CYS A 135 -0.12 2.20 17.29
C CYS A 135 -1.10 2.81 16.28
N THR A 136 -0.98 4.12 16.04
CA THR A 136 -1.86 4.88 15.15
C THR A 136 -1.06 5.60 14.08
N ALA A 137 -1.41 5.37 12.81
CA ALA A 137 -0.91 6.09 11.65
C ALA A 137 -2.06 6.86 10.99
N MET A 138 -1.94 8.18 10.90
CA MET A 138 -3.04 9.06 10.49
C MET A 138 -2.85 9.61 9.07
N GLY A 139 -3.97 9.81 8.36
CA GLY A 139 -4.02 10.62 7.14
C GLY A 139 -3.28 10.06 5.92
N SER A 140 -3.12 8.73 5.84
CA SER A 140 -2.45 8.08 4.70
C SER A 140 -3.39 7.82 3.52
N LYS A 141 -2.83 7.79 2.30
CA LYS A 141 -3.52 7.29 1.12
C LYS A 141 -2.52 6.50 0.24
N PRO A 142 -2.74 5.19 0.01
CA PRO A 142 -3.83 4.35 0.53
C PRO A 142 -3.70 4.10 2.05
N ALA A 143 -4.65 3.37 2.64
CA ALA A 143 -4.53 2.93 4.03
C ALA A 143 -3.23 2.13 4.23
N SER A 144 -2.44 2.54 5.23
CA SER A 144 -1.21 1.83 5.62
C SER A 144 -1.51 0.50 6.31
N THR A 145 -0.55 -0.43 6.28
CA THR A 145 -0.64 -1.65 7.10
C THR A 145 0.31 -1.56 8.29
N ILE A 146 -0.17 -1.90 9.49
CA ILE A 146 0.65 -1.90 10.71
C ILE A 146 1.10 -3.33 11.01
N LYS A 147 2.40 -3.51 11.24
CA LYS A 147 3.02 -4.79 11.64
C LYS A 147 3.76 -4.59 12.97
N TRP A 148 3.75 -5.60 13.81
CA TRP A 148 4.35 -5.53 15.15
C TRP A 148 5.60 -6.40 15.26
N MET A 149 6.61 -5.90 15.97
CA MET A 149 7.79 -6.67 16.38
C MET A 149 8.06 -6.46 17.88
N LYS A 150 8.65 -7.49 18.51
CA LYS A 150 9.20 -7.42 19.86
C LYS A 150 10.69 -7.77 19.77
N GLY A 151 11.55 -6.80 20.06
CA GLY A 151 12.96 -6.85 19.68
C GLY A 151 13.09 -7.08 18.18
N ASP A 152 13.86 -8.10 17.80
CA ASP A 152 14.07 -8.48 16.40
C ASP A 152 13.07 -9.54 15.89
N GLN A 153 12.08 -9.92 16.70
CA GLN A 153 11.13 -10.97 16.36
C GLN A 153 9.79 -10.39 15.91
N PRO A 154 9.27 -10.79 14.73
CA PRO A 154 7.91 -10.43 14.35
C PRO A 154 6.93 -11.11 15.31
N LEU A 155 6.01 -10.34 15.86
CA LEU A 155 4.92 -10.92 16.60
C LEU A 155 3.99 -11.55 15.55
N GLN A 156 3.71 -12.86 15.68
CA GLN A 156 2.73 -13.58 14.86
C GLN A 156 1.45 -13.78 15.68
N GLY A 157 0.28 -13.65 15.07
CA GLY A 157 -0.98 -13.86 15.78
C GLY A 157 -1.08 -15.30 16.25
N ILE A 158 -1.40 -15.46 17.53
CA ILE A 158 -1.82 -16.73 18.09
C ILE A 158 -3.14 -17.08 17.39
N ILE A 159 -3.15 -18.07 16.49
CA ILE A 159 -4.40 -18.75 16.15
C ILE A 159 -4.92 -19.27 17.48
N PRO A 160 -6.14 -18.92 17.94
CA PRO A 160 -6.73 -19.59 19.07
C PRO A 160 -6.67 -21.07 18.75
N HIS A 161 -5.81 -21.81 19.46
CA HIS A 161 -5.81 -23.24 19.37
C HIS A 161 -7.19 -23.62 19.89
N ASP A 162 -8.12 -23.93 18.98
CA ASP A 162 -9.37 -24.57 19.35
C ASP A 162 -8.96 -25.81 20.16
N PRO A 163 -9.31 -25.91 21.46
CA PRO A 163 -8.91 -27.05 22.29
C PRO A 163 -9.58 -28.35 21.83
N CYS A 164 -10.49 -28.28 20.87
CA CYS A 164 -11.19 -29.42 20.31
C CYS A 164 -10.54 -29.86 19.01
N GLY A 165 -9.46 -30.64 19.13
CA GLY A 165 -9.12 -31.63 18.12
C GLY A 165 -10.22 -32.68 18.05
N TYR A 166 -11.18 -32.50 17.14
CA TYR A 166 -12.03 -33.59 16.68
C TYR A 166 -12.02 -33.62 15.16
N TYR A 167 -11.26 -34.59 14.62
CA TYR A 167 -11.59 -35.19 13.36
C TYR A 167 -13.06 -35.65 13.42
N ALA A 168 -13.96 -34.90 12.79
CA ALA A 168 -15.29 -35.40 12.52
C ALA A 168 -15.15 -36.50 11.44
N PRO A 169 -15.50 -37.77 11.72
CA PRO A 169 -15.51 -38.77 10.67
C PRO A 169 -16.55 -38.38 9.62
N ALA A 170 -16.13 -38.41 8.36
CA ALA A 170 -16.95 -38.09 7.21
C ALA A 170 -18.26 -38.92 7.22
N ARG A 171 -19.39 -38.24 7.09
CA ARG A 171 -20.65 -38.89 6.70
C ARG A 171 -20.45 -39.51 5.32
N PRO A 172 -20.74 -40.81 5.11
CA PRO A 172 -20.59 -41.43 3.80
C PRO A 172 -21.62 -40.84 2.84
N GLY A 173 -21.16 -40.13 1.80
CA GLY A 173 -22.05 -39.61 0.74
C GLY A 173 -21.66 -38.28 0.10
N TRP A 174 -20.63 -37.58 0.59
CA TRP A 174 -20.19 -36.31 -0.01
C TRP A 174 -18.99 -36.54 -0.94
N ARG A 175 -19.19 -36.25 -2.23
CA ARG A 175 -18.12 -36.24 -3.23
C ARG A 175 -17.09 -35.16 -2.89
N GLU A 176 -15.83 -35.53 -3.00
CA GLU A 176 -14.65 -34.71 -2.78
C GLU A 176 -14.72 -33.40 -3.59
N LEU A 177 -14.89 -32.29 -2.89
CA LEU A 177 -14.22 -31.05 -3.29
C LEU A 177 -12.96 -31.00 -2.44
N VAL A 178 -11.86 -31.45 -3.04
CA VAL A 178 -10.51 -31.26 -2.52
C VAL A 178 -10.36 -29.75 -2.29
N ALA A 179 -10.37 -29.33 -1.03
CA ALA A 179 -9.91 -28.00 -0.69
C ALA A 179 -8.41 -27.98 -1.01
N THR A 180 -8.06 -27.37 -2.14
CA THR A 180 -6.71 -26.85 -2.34
C THR A 180 -6.51 -25.81 -1.25
N ALA A 181 -5.90 -26.23 -0.14
CA ALA A 181 -5.35 -25.29 0.83
C ALA A 181 -4.26 -24.51 0.10
N ASP A 182 -4.60 -23.31 -0.35
CA ASP A 182 -3.63 -22.33 -0.79
C ASP A 182 -2.77 -21.95 0.41
N MET A 183 -1.48 -22.26 0.34
CA MET A 183 -0.49 -21.92 1.36
C MET A 183 -0.07 -20.46 1.18
N SER A 184 -1.05 -19.57 1.26
CA SER A 184 -0.89 -18.11 1.29
C SER A 184 -1.88 -17.46 2.26
N LEU A 185 -2.37 -18.19 3.27
CA LEU A 185 -3.08 -17.60 4.39
C LEU A 185 -2.04 -16.91 5.28
N SER A 186 -1.84 -15.61 5.05
CA SER A 186 -1.21 -14.72 6.02
C SER A 186 -1.88 -14.95 7.37
N LEU A 187 -1.12 -15.47 8.34
CA LEU A 187 -1.55 -15.53 9.74
C LEU A 187 -2.10 -14.15 10.13
N PRO A 188 -3.23 -14.04 10.85
CA PRO A 188 -3.67 -12.75 11.34
C PRO A 188 -2.51 -12.11 12.11
N PHE A 189 -2.08 -10.93 11.70
CA PHE A 189 -1.06 -10.18 12.44
C PHE A 189 -1.58 -9.98 13.87
N PRO A 190 -0.74 -10.12 14.91
CA PRO A 190 -1.19 -9.86 16.27
C PRO A 190 -1.53 -8.38 16.37
N GLY A 191 -2.79 -8.13 16.68
CA GLY A 191 -3.32 -6.80 16.87
C GLY A 191 -4.54 -6.55 16.00
N GLU A 192 -5.61 -6.08 16.64
CA GLU A 192 -6.85 -5.75 15.95
C GLU A 192 -6.66 -4.39 15.25
N ALA A 193 -6.54 -4.42 13.92
CA ALA A 193 -6.41 -3.22 13.11
C ALA A 193 -7.79 -2.67 12.71
N THR A 194 -8.01 -1.38 12.96
CA THR A 194 -9.19 -0.63 12.52
C THR A 194 -8.76 0.42 11.51
N VAL A 195 -9.50 0.51 10.40
CA VAL A 195 -9.29 1.50 9.35
C VAL A 195 -10.45 2.48 9.35
N GLU A 196 -10.15 3.75 9.58
CA GLU A 196 -11.11 4.85 9.56
C GLU A 196 -10.89 5.69 8.31
N GLU A 197 -11.93 5.90 7.51
CA GLU A 197 -11.88 6.75 6.32
C GLU A 197 -12.13 8.22 6.70
N LEU A 198 -11.25 9.10 6.22
CA LEU A 198 -11.30 10.56 6.34
C LEU A 198 -11.75 11.18 5.01
N TYR A 199 -11.90 12.51 5.00
CA TYR A 199 -12.15 13.27 3.77
C TYR A 199 -11.09 13.01 2.69
N ASP A 200 -11.45 13.19 1.42
CA ASP A 200 -10.61 12.92 0.23
C ASP A 200 -10.04 11.48 0.14
N ARG A 201 -10.73 10.49 0.73
CA ARG A 201 -10.32 9.07 0.73
C ARG A 201 -8.93 8.86 1.36
N MET A 202 -8.62 9.65 2.39
CA MET A 202 -7.49 9.38 3.29
C MET A 202 -7.93 8.43 4.40
N PHE A 203 -6.96 7.81 5.08
CA PHE A 203 -7.24 6.79 6.08
C PHE A 203 -6.38 6.98 7.32
N THR A 204 -7.01 6.79 8.48
CA THR A 204 -6.33 6.55 9.74
C THR A 204 -6.39 5.07 10.06
N VAL A 205 -5.23 4.49 10.35
CA VAL A 205 -5.10 3.08 10.71
C VAL A 205 -4.60 2.99 12.14
N THR A 206 -5.37 2.30 12.98
CA THR A 206 -5.02 2.06 14.39
C THR A 206 -4.94 0.57 14.62
N SER A 207 -3.86 0.09 15.21
CA SER A 207 -3.69 -1.32 15.59
C SER A 207 -3.50 -1.42 17.10
N ARG A 208 -4.26 -2.31 17.73
CA ARG A 208 -4.16 -2.60 19.18
C ARG A 208 -3.54 -3.96 19.42
N LEU A 209 -2.34 -4.00 19.97
CA LEU A 209 -1.60 -5.20 20.36
C LEU A 209 -1.83 -5.51 21.83
N LYS A 210 -2.27 -6.74 22.14
CA LYS A 210 -2.28 -7.27 23.51
C LYS A 210 -1.11 -8.23 23.69
N LEU A 211 -0.35 -8.03 24.75
CA LEU A 211 0.87 -8.78 25.02
C LEU A 211 0.94 -9.12 26.51
N THR A 212 1.14 -10.40 26.84
CA THR A 212 1.55 -10.82 28.18
C THR A 212 3.06 -10.66 28.31
N VAL A 213 3.51 -9.90 29.31
CA VAL A 213 4.94 -9.61 29.51
C VAL A 213 5.60 -10.64 30.42
N SER A 214 6.84 -11.02 30.11
CA SER A 214 7.69 -11.80 31.00
C SER A 214 8.88 -10.98 31.52
N LYS A 215 9.62 -11.50 32.50
CA LYS A 215 10.84 -10.85 32.98
C LYS A 215 11.87 -10.58 31.89
N GLU A 216 11.95 -11.46 30.88
CA GLU A 216 12.88 -11.32 29.74
C GLU A 216 12.49 -10.19 28.78
N ASP A 217 11.27 -9.68 28.89
CA ASP A 217 10.77 -8.57 28.08
C ASP A 217 11.17 -7.19 28.64
N ASP A 218 11.74 -7.12 29.86
CA ASP A 218 12.22 -5.86 30.44
C ASP A 218 13.33 -5.24 29.58
N GLY A 219 13.15 -3.98 29.20
CA GLY A 219 14.06 -3.27 28.30
C GLY A 219 14.01 -3.74 26.84
N VAL A 220 13.07 -4.62 26.46
CA VAL A 220 12.87 -5.04 25.06
C VAL A 220 11.95 -4.04 24.36
N ALA A 221 12.32 -3.65 23.13
CA ALA A 221 11.53 -2.73 22.33
C ALA A 221 10.33 -3.43 21.70
N VAL A 222 9.13 -2.88 21.86
CA VAL A 222 7.99 -3.16 21.00
C VAL A 222 7.98 -2.12 19.89
N ILE A 223 7.94 -2.59 18.65
CA ILE A 223 8.07 -1.79 17.45
C ILE A 223 6.79 -1.95 16.61
N CYS A 224 6.17 -0.84 16.21
CA CYS A 224 5.16 -0.85 15.16
C CYS A 224 5.76 -0.31 13.86
N ILE A 225 5.71 -1.14 12.82
CA ILE A 225 6.17 -0.84 11.47
C ILE A 225 4.96 -0.46 10.63
N ILE A 226 5.07 0.68 9.95
CA ILE A 226 4.05 1.19 9.04
C ILE A 226 4.48 0.89 7.61
N ASP A 227 3.73 0.02 6.94
CA ASP A 227 3.91 -0.34 5.54
C ASP A 227 3.02 0.55 4.67
N HIS A 228 3.64 1.41 3.87
CA HIS A 228 2.95 2.36 3.00
C HIS A 228 3.79 2.71 1.76
N PRO A 229 3.22 2.75 0.54
CA PRO A 229 4.00 2.91 -0.70
C PRO A 229 4.73 4.27 -0.83
N ALA A 230 4.30 5.30 -0.11
CA ALA A 230 4.92 6.63 -0.14
C ALA A 230 6.11 6.81 0.82
N VAL A 231 6.40 5.85 1.71
CA VAL A 231 7.47 5.97 2.72
C VAL A 231 8.26 4.67 2.84
N LYS A 232 9.48 4.76 3.35
CA LYS A 232 10.33 3.62 3.68
C LYS A 232 10.81 3.75 5.12
N ASP A 233 11.08 2.63 5.77
CA ASP A 233 11.66 2.57 7.11
C ASP A 233 10.87 3.40 8.15
N PHE A 234 9.54 3.37 8.05
CA PHE A 234 8.64 4.16 8.88
C PHE A 234 8.11 3.33 10.05
N GLN A 235 8.57 3.64 11.27
CA GLN A 235 8.25 2.87 12.47
C GLN A 235 8.26 3.73 13.73
N ALA A 236 7.56 3.29 14.77
CA ALA A 236 7.71 3.78 16.14
C ALA A 236 8.09 2.63 17.06
N GLN A 237 8.81 2.94 18.14
CA GLN A 237 9.24 1.95 19.12
C GLN A 237 9.14 2.48 20.55
N LYS A 238 8.86 1.57 21.48
CA LYS A 238 8.84 1.82 22.92
C LYS A 238 9.46 0.64 23.65
N TYR A 239 10.24 0.90 24.69
CA TYR A 239 10.80 -0.14 25.55
C TYR A 239 9.78 -0.54 26.62
N LEU A 240 9.66 -1.84 26.88
CA LEU A 240 8.83 -2.36 27.96
C LEU A 240 9.55 -2.19 29.29
N GLU A 241 8.80 -1.78 30.32
CA GLU A 241 9.26 -1.76 31.71
C GLU A 241 8.47 -2.80 32.50
N VAL A 242 9.15 -3.86 32.97
CA VAL A 242 8.50 -5.01 33.62
C VAL A 242 8.88 -5.06 35.09
N GLN A 243 7.86 -5.09 35.95
CA GLN A 243 8.04 -5.24 37.39
C GLN A 243 7.91 -6.71 37.82
N CYS A 244 9.02 -7.31 38.24
CA CYS A 244 9.02 -8.65 38.85
C CYS A 244 8.68 -8.60 40.35
N GLU A 245 7.80 -9.49 40.81
CA GLU A 245 7.58 -9.70 42.24
C GLU A 245 8.65 -10.68 42.76
N SER A 246 9.67 -10.18 43.46
CA SER A 246 10.67 -11.05 44.09
C SER A 246 9.98 -11.87 45.19
N SER A 247 9.95 -13.19 45.08
CA SER A 247 9.57 -14.05 46.20
C SER A 247 10.51 -13.75 47.38
N GLN A 248 9.96 -13.19 48.46
CA GLN A 248 10.67 -13.02 49.72
C GLN A 248 11.11 -14.39 50.24
N ASP A 249 12.40 -14.67 50.12
CA ASP A 249 13.08 -15.76 50.79
C ASP A 249 13.34 -15.32 52.25
N GLU A 250 12.30 -15.32 53.10
CA GLU A 250 12.51 -15.23 54.56
C GLU A 250 12.92 -16.60 55.09
N GLY A 251 14.23 -16.86 55.01
CA GLY A 251 14.90 -17.89 55.78
C GLY A 251 14.65 -17.70 57.28
N LYS A 252 13.78 -18.55 57.85
CA LYS A 252 13.78 -18.84 59.29
C LYS A 252 15.10 -19.53 59.66
N VAL A 253 16.12 -18.74 59.97
CA VAL A 253 17.27 -19.19 60.77
C VAL A 253 16.78 -19.34 62.21
N SER A 254 16.28 -20.53 62.56
CA SER A 254 16.11 -20.92 63.95
C SER A 254 17.49 -21.12 64.58
N LEU A 255 17.95 -20.15 65.38
CA LEU A 255 19.06 -20.38 66.30
C LEU A 255 18.63 -21.43 67.34
N GLY A 256 19.35 -22.56 67.33
CA GLY A 256 19.29 -23.56 68.39
C GLY A 256 20.30 -23.28 69.50
N LYS A 257 19.87 -23.65 70.71
CA LYS A 257 20.53 -23.65 72.03
C LYS A 257 20.50 -22.36 72.84
#